data_AF-A0A8T8X8J2-F1
#
_entry.id   AF-A0A8T8X8J2-F1
#
_cell.length_a   1.000
_cell.length_b   1.000
_cell.length_c   1.000
_cell.angle_alpha   90.00
_cell.angle_beta   90.00
_cell.angle_gamma   90.00
#
_symmetry.space_group_name_H-M   'P 1'
#
loop_
_entity.id
_entity.type
_entity.pdbx_description
1 polymer ?
#
loop_
_entity_poly.entity_id
_entity_poly.type
_entity_poly.pdbx_seq_one_letter_code
_entity_poly.pdbx_strand_id
1 'polypeptide(L)'
;MANVRTIRGRHSDNPRSKRQQRLRRRLRLMFGAFEYCHECDADISLLIRLKDTGQIYIFNSDSQWQPSKEQLASYYPKPKQVTWEELASKYRV
;
A
#
# COMPACT_ATOMS: atom_id res chain seq x y z
N MET A 1 -12.17 -22.85 6.64
CA MET A 1 -10.73 -22.53 6.79
C MET A 1 -10.45 -21.25 6.02
N ALA A 2 -9.84 -20.22 6.63
CA ALA A 2 -9.53 -18.98 5.92
C ALA A 2 -8.50 -19.27 4.80
N ASN A 3 -8.78 -18.87 3.57
CA ASN A 3 -7.86 -19.00 2.44
C ASN A 3 -6.68 -18.03 2.62
N VAL A 4 -5.64 -18.47 3.31
CA VAL A 4 -4.45 -17.64 3.56
C VAL A 4 -3.64 -17.55 2.28
N ARG A 5 -3.59 -16.34 1.69
CA ARG A 5 -2.82 -16.08 0.48
C ARG A 5 -1.33 -15.99 0.84
N THR A 6 -0.47 -16.69 0.10
CA THR A 6 0.99 -16.65 0.34
C THR A 6 1.62 -15.50 -0.43
N ILE A 7 2.35 -14.64 0.28
CA ILE A 7 3.17 -13.59 -0.34
C ILE A 7 4.36 -14.28 -0.97
N ARG A 8 4.36 -14.38 -2.30
CA ARG A 8 5.46 -15.02 -3.02
C ARG A 8 6.76 -14.27 -2.75
N GLY A 9 7.75 -14.97 -2.21
CA GLY A 9 9.09 -14.46 -1.98
C GLY A 9 9.87 -14.17 -3.27
N ARG A 10 11.16 -13.87 -3.11
CA ARG A 10 12.09 -13.77 -4.23
C ARG A 10 12.68 -15.14 -4.53
N HIS A 11 12.93 -15.44 -5.81
CA HIS A 11 13.60 -16.67 -6.21
C HIS A 11 15.14 -16.58 -6.19
N SER A 12 15.72 -15.38 -6.34
CA SER A 12 17.17 -15.18 -6.40
C SER A 12 17.61 -13.90 -5.70
N ASP A 13 18.67 -13.97 -4.88
CA ASP A 13 19.13 -12.87 -4.03
C ASP A 13 20.20 -11.94 -4.62
N ASN A 14 20.47 -12.04 -5.92
CA ASN A 14 21.39 -11.10 -6.56
C ASN A 14 20.83 -9.65 -6.52
N PRO A 15 21.68 -8.61 -6.44
CA PRO A 15 21.24 -7.21 -6.29
C PRO A 15 20.28 -6.73 -7.39
N ARG A 16 20.50 -7.17 -8.63
CA ARG A 16 19.64 -6.82 -9.78
C ARG A 16 18.22 -7.36 -9.59
N SER A 17 18.09 -8.62 -9.19
CA SER A 17 16.82 -9.28 -8.85
C SER A 17 16.10 -8.54 -7.71
N LYS A 18 16.82 -8.14 -6.66
CA LYS A 18 16.25 -7.35 -5.54
C LYS A 18 15.67 -6.03 -6.03
N ARG A 19 16.42 -5.28 -6.85
CA ARG A 19 15.99 -4.00 -7.42
C ARG A 19 14.76 -4.15 -8.32
N GLN A 20 14.78 -5.15 -9.22
CA GLN A 20 13.67 -5.39 -10.13
C GLN A 20 12.39 -5.83 -9.40
N GLN A 21 12.49 -6.74 -8.43
CA GLN A 21 11.32 -7.19 -7.66
C GLN A 21 10.70 -6.00 -6.90
N ARG A 22 11.54 -5.15 -6.30
CA ARG A 22 11.08 -3.93 -5.61
C ARG A 22 10.35 -2.99 -6.56
N LEU A 23 10.93 -2.72 -7.74
CA LEU A 23 10.31 -1.90 -8.77
C LEU A 23 8.94 -2.47 -9.17
N ARG A 24 8.86 -3.76 -9.49
CA ARG A 24 7.60 -4.42 -9.88
C ARG A 24 6.54 -4.35 -8.79
N ARG A 25 6.90 -4.58 -7.52
CA ARG A 25 5.95 -4.46 -6.40
C ARG A 25 5.43 -3.04 -6.22
N ARG A 26 6.31 -2.04 -6.30
CA ARG A 26 5.91 -0.62 -6.22
C ARG A 26 4.97 -0.24 -7.35
N LEU A 27 5.33 -0.57 -8.60
CA LEU A 27 4.50 -0.28 -9.77
C LEU A 27 3.14 -0.95 -9.67
N ARG A 28 3.08 -2.22 -9.25
CA ARG A 28 1.81 -2.92 -9.05
C ARG A 28 0.95 -2.31 -7.95
N LEU A 29 1.56 -1.85 -6.85
CA LEU A 29 0.84 -1.17 -5.78
C LEU A 29 0.24 0.16 -6.27
N MET A 30 1.04 0.97 -6.96
CA MET A 30 0.57 2.25 -7.54
C MET A 30 -0.51 2.03 -8.59
N PHE A 31 -0.35 1.03 -9.46
CA PHE A 31 -1.36 0.68 -10.45
C PHE A 31 -2.68 0.27 -9.80
N GLY A 32 -2.64 -0.61 -8.78
CA GLY A 32 -3.86 -1.02 -8.07
C GLY A 32 -4.55 0.13 -7.32
N ALA A 33 -3.78 1.11 -6.82
CA ALA A 33 -4.36 2.31 -6.25
C ALA A 33 -5.04 3.18 -7.31
N PHE A 34 -4.37 3.44 -8.43
CA PHE A 34 -4.94 4.17 -9.55
C PHE A 34 -6.21 3.49 -10.10
N GLU A 35 -6.16 2.18 -10.33
CA GLU A 35 -7.28 1.35 -10.78
C GLU A 35 -8.47 1.47 -9.81
N TYR A 36 -8.23 1.33 -8.50
CA TYR A 36 -9.28 1.45 -7.51
C TYR A 36 -9.91 2.85 -7.46
N CYS A 37 -9.10 3.91 -7.55
CA CYS A 37 -9.62 5.27 -7.65
C CYS A 37 -10.55 5.43 -8.86
N HIS A 38 -10.12 4.94 -10.02
CA HIS A 38 -10.85 5.07 -11.27
C HIS A 38 -12.17 4.29 -11.27
N GLU A 39 -12.14 3.04 -10.81
CA GLU A 39 -13.29 2.12 -10.91
C GLU A 39 -14.28 2.28 -9.74
N CYS A 40 -13.84 2.78 -8.59
CA CYS A 40 -14.67 2.80 -7.36
C CYS A 40 -14.99 4.21 -6.85
N ASP A 41 -14.68 5.27 -7.62
CA ASP A 41 -14.89 6.68 -7.22
C ASP A 41 -14.38 6.95 -5.80
N ALA A 42 -13.13 6.57 -5.57
CA ALA A 42 -12.52 6.55 -4.25
C ALA A 42 -11.24 7.36 -4.21
N ASP A 43 -11.08 8.16 -3.17
CA ASP A 43 -9.84 8.88 -2.95
C ASP A 43 -8.79 8.06 -2.21
N ILE A 44 -7.57 8.03 -2.75
CA ILE A 44 -6.43 7.30 -2.17
C ILE A 44 -5.22 8.24 -2.05
N SER A 45 -4.58 8.19 -0.89
CA SER A 45 -3.24 8.72 -0.66
C SER A 45 -2.29 7.60 -0.27
N LEU A 46 -1.17 7.48 -1.00
CA LEU A 46 -0.11 6.51 -0.75
C LEU A 46 1.23 7.20 -0.53
N LEU A 47 1.86 6.86 0.60
CA LEU A 47 3.21 7.28 0.93
C LEU A 47 4.10 6.04 1.11
N ILE A 48 5.13 5.92 0.27
CA ILE A 48 6.08 4.79 0.32
C ILE A 48 7.47 5.32 0.63
N ARG A 49 8.01 4.95 1.79
CA ARG A 49 9.41 5.18 2.14
C ARG A 49 10.23 3.90 2.00
N LEU A 50 11.27 3.92 1.17
CA LEU A 50 12.29 2.89 1.16
C LEU A 50 13.20 3.07 2.37
N LYS A 51 13.20 2.11 3.30
CA LYS A 51 13.96 2.21 4.55
C LYS A 51 15.48 2.25 4.35
N ASP A 52 15.97 1.59 3.30
CA ASP A 52 17.41 1.49 3.00
C ASP A 52 17.97 2.75 2.33
N THR A 53 17.21 3.40 1.44
CA THR A 53 17.67 4.60 0.73
C THR A 53 17.07 5.89 1.25
N GLY A 54 16.07 5.82 2.12
CA GLY A 54 15.26 6.97 2.54
C GLY A 54 14.34 7.52 1.44
N GLN A 55 14.39 6.99 0.22
CA GLN A 55 13.65 7.52 -0.92
C GLN A 55 12.14 7.40 -0.69
N ILE A 56 11.44 8.51 -0.93
CA ILE A 56 10.00 8.62 -0.75
C ILE A 56 9.31 8.68 -2.11
N TYR A 57 8.21 7.94 -2.25
CA TYR A 57 7.28 8.05 -3.37
C TYR A 57 5.92 8.44 -2.83
N ILE A 58 5.28 9.40 -3.49
CA ILE A 58 3.97 9.93 -3.13
C ILE A 58 3.03 9.72 -4.32
N PHE A 59 1.82 9.26 -4.04
CA PHE A 59 0.71 9.22 -4.99
C PHE A 59 -0.55 9.68 -4.27
N ASN A 60 -1.26 10.65 -4.85
CA ASN A 60 -2.56 11.11 -4.38
C ASN A 60 -3.51 11.15 -5.58
N SER A 61 -4.74 10.66 -5.41
CA SER A 61 -5.81 10.77 -6.41
C SER A 61 -6.28 12.21 -6.58
N ASP A 62 -6.46 12.90 -5.46
CA ASP A 62 -6.73 14.33 -5.37
C ASP A 62 -5.55 15.03 -4.66
N SER A 63 -5.13 16.14 -5.24
CA SER A 63 -4.11 17.06 -4.73
C SER A 63 -4.27 17.42 -3.24
N GLN A 64 -5.50 17.40 -2.69
CA GLN A 64 -5.79 17.74 -1.30
C GLN A 64 -6.08 16.54 -0.38
N TRP A 65 -6.12 15.32 -0.92
CA TRP A 65 -6.55 14.16 -0.14
C TRP A 65 -5.43 13.63 0.75
N GLN A 66 -5.39 14.12 2.00
CA GLN A 66 -4.78 13.44 3.15
C GLN A 66 -5.25 14.09 4.48
N PRO A 67 -6.35 13.62 5.09
CA PRO A 67 -6.84 14.19 6.34
C PRO A 67 -5.83 14.02 7.48
N SER A 68 -5.72 15.03 8.34
CA SER A 68 -4.96 14.93 9.60
C SER A 68 -5.61 13.93 10.55
N LYS A 69 -4.88 13.46 11.56
CA LYS A 69 -5.44 12.55 12.57
C LYS A 69 -6.62 13.16 13.32
N GLU A 70 -6.54 14.47 13.58
CA GLU A 70 -7.57 15.25 14.23
C GLU A 70 -8.82 15.36 13.33
N GLN A 71 -8.63 15.55 12.02
CA GLN A 71 -9.73 15.54 11.05
C GLN A 71 -10.38 14.16 10.96
N LEU A 72 -9.61 13.08 10.93
CA LEU A 72 -10.17 11.72 10.91
C LEU A 72 -11.04 11.40 12.13
N ALA A 73 -10.76 11.99 13.28
CA ALA A 73 -11.54 11.79 14.50
C ALA A 73 -12.96 12.39 14.42
N SER A 74 -13.18 13.40 13.56
CA SER A 74 -14.48 14.03 13.39
C SER A 74 -15.34 13.41 12.27
N TYR A 75 -14.78 12.47 11.49
CA TYR A 75 -15.47 11.91 10.32
C TYR A 75 -16.61 10.95 10.68
N TYR A 76 -17.66 10.99 9.86
CA TYR A 76 -18.74 10.01 9.87
C TYR A 76 -18.97 9.44 8.46
N PRO A 77 -19.02 8.11 8.27
CA PRO A 77 -18.86 7.07 9.29
C PRO A 77 -17.45 7.06 9.91
N LYS A 78 -17.32 6.51 11.13
CA LYS A 78 -16.02 6.41 11.81
C LYS A 78 -15.02 5.68 10.91
N PRO A 79 -13.86 6.28 10.61
CA PRO A 79 -12.85 5.62 9.78
C PRO A 79 -12.42 4.29 10.37
N LYS A 80 -12.31 3.26 9.52
CA LYS A 80 -11.80 1.95 9.92
C LYS A 80 -10.30 1.90 9.70
N GLN A 81 -9.54 1.70 10.77
CA GLN A 81 -8.11 1.44 10.68
C GLN A 81 -7.87 -0.04 10.41
N VAL A 82 -7.12 -0.35 9.35
CA VAL A 82 -6.63 -1.70 9.05
C VAL A 82 -5.20 -1.83 9.55
N THR A 83 -4.94 -2.74 10.49
CA THR A 83 -3.61 -2.89 11.10
C THR A 83 -2.73 -3.89 10.34
N TRP A 84 -1.44 -3.90 10.66
CA TRP A 84 -0.50 -4.89 10.14
C TRP A 84 -0.92 -6.30 10.55
N GLU A 85 -1.33 -6.50 11.80
CA GLU A 85 -1.73 -7.79 12.36
C GLU A 85 -2.96 -8.34 11.64
N GLU A 86 -3.94 -7.48 11.36
CA GLU A 86 -5.13 -7.85 10.58
C GLU A 86 -4.75 -8.35 9.19
N LEU A 87 -3.82 -7.68 8.50
CA LEU A 87 -3.37 -8.12 7.18
C LEU A 87 -2.49 -9.38 7.27
N ALA A 88 -1.57 -9.45 8.23
CA ALA A 88 -0.69 -10.60 8.45
C ALA A 88 -1.49 -11.87 8.80
N SER A 89 -2.66 -11.74 9.44
CA SER A 89 -3.56 -12.88 9.68
C SER A 89 -4.15 -13.46 8.38
N LYS A 90 -4.26 -12.65 7.32
CA LYS A 90 -4.84 -13.03 6.02
C LYS A 90 -3.79 -13.46 5.00
N TYR A 91 -2.55 -12.99 5.17
CA TYR A 91 -1.46 -13.22 4.23
C TYR A 91 -0.28 -13.92 4.94
N ARG A 92 0.09 -15.11 4.45
CA ARG A 92 1.34 -15.77 4.85
C ARG A 92 2.51 -14.96 4.28
N VAL A 93 3.29 -14.34 5.16
CA VAL A 93 4.53 -13.62 4.83
C VAL A 93 5.67 -14.60 4.67
#